data_AF-A0A966SVD6-F1
#
_entry.id   AF-A0A966SVD6-F1
#
_cell.length_a   1.000
_cell.length_b   1.000
_cell.length_c   1.000
_cell.angle_alpha   90.00
_cell.angle_beta   90.00
_cell.angle_gamma   90.00
#
_symmetry.space_group_name_H-M   'P 1'
#
loop_
_entity.id
_entity.type
_entity.pdbx_description
1 polymer ?
#
loop_
_entity_poly.entity_id
_entity_poly.type
_entity_poly.pdbx_seq_one_letter_code
_entity_poly.pdbx_strand_id
1 'polypeptide(L)' 'MTDRLGLAVVGYGMTATSHTRTFGADGHHLRWLIGRVPERAAAFANEYGYGKHGTDLEAALN' A
#
# COMPACT_ATOMS: atom_id res chain seq x y z
N MET A 1 2.52 -22.02 9.27
CA MET A 1 1.95 -20.66 9.31
C MET A 1 2.76 -19.84 8.32
N THR A 2 2.14 -19.27 7.29
CA THR A 2 2.85 -18.35 6.39
C THR A 2 3.11 -17.07 7.17
N ASP A 3 4.36 -16.62 7.22
CA ASP A 3 4.69 -15.38 7.91
C ASP A 3 3.94 -14.20 7.28
N ARG A 4 3.35 -13.35 8.11
CA ARG A 4 2.65 -12.16 7.66
C ARG A 4 3.66 -11.07 7.30
N LEU A 5 3.82 -10.83 6.02
CA LEU A 5 4.64 -9.74 5.51
C LEU A 5 3.99 -8.37 5.72
N GLY A 6 4.85 -7.37 5.95
CA GLY A 6 4.50 -5.96 5.85
C GLY A 6 4.78 -5.45 4.44
N LEU A 7 3.77 -4.89 3.77
CA LEU A 7 3.85 -4.50 2.37
C LEU A 7 3.88 -2.98 2.20
N ALA A 8 4.80 -2.52 1.37
CA ALA A 8 4.81 -1.17 0.81
C ALA A 8 4.45 -1.25 -0.68
N VAL A 9 3.46 -0.48 -1.12
CA VAL A 9 2.99 -0.46 -2.51
C VAL A 9 3.24 0.91 -3.13
N VAL A 10 3.80 0.93 -4.34
CA VAL A 10 4.08 2.14 -5.09
C VAL A 10 3.09 2.28 -6.25
N GLY A 11 2.36 3.40 -6.26
CA GLY A 11 1.33 3.71 -7.23
C GLY A 11 -0.08 3.35 -6.78
N TYR A 12 -1.05 3.85 -7.52
CA TYR A 12 -2.48 3.60 -7.36
C TYR A 12 -3.09 3.37 -8.75
N GLY A 13 -4.12 2.55 -8.83
CA GLY A 13 -4.75 2.13 -10.09
C GLY A 13 -4.90 0.61 -10.18
N MET A 14 -5.27 0.11 -11.35
CA MET A 14 -5.72 -1.28 -11.53
C MET A 14 -4.74 -2.33 -10.98
N THR A 15 -3.45 -2.19 -11.29
CA THR A 15 -2.42 -3.13 -10.80
C THR A 15 -2.29 -3.07 -9.29
N ALA A 16 -2.20 -1.87 -8.71
CA ALA A 16 -2.10 -1.69 -7.26
C ALA A 16 -3.35 -2.24 -6.56
N THR A 17 -4.55 -2.03 -7.14
CA THR A 17 -5.82 -2.59 -6.64
C THR A 17 -5.78 -4.11 -6.61
N SER A 18 -5.35 -4.74 -7.71
CA SER A 18 -5.26 -6.20 -7.79
C SER A 18 -4.33 -6.76 -6.72
N HIS A 19 -3.12 -6.22 -6.58
CA HIS A 19 -2.14 -6.69 -5.58
C HIS A 19 -2.64 -6.47 -4.15
N THR A 20 -3.17 -5.28 -3.87
CA THR A 20 -3.69 -4.93 -2.53
C THR A 20 -4.79 -5.89 -2.09
N ARG A 21 -5.73 -6.23 -2.99
CA ARG A 21 -6.82 -7.17 -2.68
C ARG A 21 -6.30 -8.58 -2.43
N THR A 22 -5.40 -9.08 -3.28
CA THR A 22 -4.82 -10.42 -3.11
C THR A 22 -4.07 -10.52 -1.79
N PHE A 23 -3.16 -9.60 -1.52
CA PHE A 23 -2.36 -9.65 -0.31
C PHE A 23 -3.17 -9.40 0.97
N GLY A 24 -4.18 -8.52 0.90
CA GLY A 24 -5.11 -8.31 2.01
C GLY A 24 -5.94 -9.58 2.31
N ALA A 25 -6.41 -10.28 1.27
CA ALA A 25 -7.12 -11.54 1.41
C ALA A 25 -6.23 -12.66 1.99
N ASP A 26 -4.94 -12.66 1.65
CA ASP A 26 -3.94 -13.57 2.23
C ASP A 26 -3.54 -13.19 3.67
N GLY A 27 -4.07 -12.10 4.22
CA GLY A 27 -3.87 -11.67 5.59
C GLY A 27 -2.55 -10.93 5.85
N HIS A 28 -1.91 -10.41 4.80
CA HIS A 28 -0.72 -9.57 4.92
C HIS A 28 -1.05 -8.15 5.39
N HIS A 29 -0.05 -7.46 5.93
CA HIS A 29 -0.23 -6.13 6.47
C HIS A 29 0.09 -5.08 5.40
N LEU A 30 -0.91 -4.32 4.99
CA LEU A 30 -0.75 -3.16 4.10
C LEU A 30 -0.16 -1.98 4.90
N ARG A 31 1.17 -1.89 4.93
CA ARG A 31 1.88 -0.97 5.83
C ARG A 31 1.96 0.43 5.25
N TRP A 32 2.31 0.55 3.97
CA TRP A 32 2.58 1.84 3.35
C TRP A 32 2.13 1.91 1.89
N LEU A 33 1.49 3.01 1.50
CA LEU A 33 1.26 3.36 0.11
C LEU A 33 2.09 4.59 -0.29
N ILE A 34 2.76 4.53 -1.44
CA ILE A 34 3.54 5.63 -1.98
C ILE A 34 2.99 6.00 -3.35
N GLY A 35 2.60 7.26 -3.55
CA GLY A 35 2.08 7.73 -4.83
C GLY A 35 2.62 9.11 -5.19
N ARG A 36 2.63 9.46 -6.48
CA ARG A 36 3.15 10.75 -6.93
C ARG A 36 2.22 11.94 -6.61
N VAL A 37 0.91 11.69 -6.53
CA VAL A 37 -0.08 12.71 -6.19
C VAL A 37 -0.59 12.45 -4.76
N PRO A 38 -0.33 13.35 -3.80
CA PRO A 38 -0.64 13.12 -2.38
C PRO A 38 -2.09 12.72 -2.12
N GLU A 39 -3.05 13.42 -2.75
CA GLU A 39 -4.48 13.22 -2.51
C GLU A 39 -4.95 11.87 -3.03
N ARG A 40 -4.40 11.43 -4.18
CA ARG A 40 -4.72 10.12 -4.76
C ARG A 40 -4.09 8.98 -3.96
N ALA A 41 -2.89 9.18 -3.43
CA ALA A 41 -2.26 8.22 -2.52
C ALA A 41 -3.09 8.11 -1.23
N ALA A 42 -3.46 9.23 -0.61
CA ALA A 42 -4.29 9.24 0.58
C ALA A 42 -5.64 8.54 0.36
N ALA A 43 -6.33 8.85 -0.74
CA ALA A 43 -7.61 8.24 -1.07
C ALA A 43 -7.52 6.71 -1.21
N PHE A 44 -6.53 6.22 -1.97
CA PHE A 44 -6.32 4.78 -2.16
C PHE A 44 -5.90 4.09 -0.85
N ALA A 45 -5.03 4.73 -0.07
CA ALA A 45 -4.59 4.21 1.22
C ALA A 45 -5.77 4.01 2.18
N ASN A 46 -6.66 5.00 2.25
CA ASN A 46 -7.86 4.97 3.08
C ASN A 46 -8.86 3.90 2.60
N GLU A 47 -9.06 3.77 1.29
CA GLU A 47 -9.97 2.76 0.71
C GLU A 47 -9.57 1.33 1.11
N TYR A 48 -8.27 1.03 1.13
CA TYR A 48 -7.75 -0.32 1.38
C TYR A 48 -7.17 -0.52 2.78
N GLY A 49 -7.23 0.47 3.66
CA GLY A 49 -6.80 0.37 5.05
C GLY A 49 -5.28 0.31 5.25
N TYR A 50 -4.51 1.02 4.42
CA TYR A 50 -3.07 1.16 4.63
C TYR A 50 -2.77 1.95 5.92
N GLY A 51 -1.78 1.51 6.67
CA GLY A 51 -1.38 2.18 7.91
C GLY A 51 -0.73 3.56 7.71
N LYS A 52 -0.05 3.76 6.57
CA LYS A 52 0.62 5.02 6.19
C LYS A 52 0.48 5.27 4.69
N HIS A 53 0.58 6.53 4.30
CA HIS A 53 0.74 6.93 2.89
C HIS A 53 1.73 8.08 2.74
N GLY A 54 2.27 8.28 1.54
CA GLY A 54 3.20 9.37 1.26
C GLY A 54 3.56 9.49 -0.22
N THR A 55 4.51 10.37 -0.51
CA THR A 55 5.05 10.60 -1.86
C THR A 55 6.54 10.31 -1.98
N ASP A 56 7.20 10.04 -0.86
CA ASP A 56 8.64 9.78 -0.78
C ASP A 56 8.88 8.27 -0.67
N LEU A 57 9.52 7.71 -1.70
CA LEU A 57 9.85 6.29 -1.75
C LEU A 57 11.10 5.96 -0.91
N GLU A 58 12.08 6.86 -0.84
CA GLU A 58 13.29 6.60 -0.06
C GLU A 58 12.97 6.56 1.43
N ALA A 59 12.14 7.49 1.90
CA ALA A 59 11.60 7.44 3.25
C ALA A 59 10.82 6.14 3.51
N ALA A 60 10.23 5.54 2.46
CA ALA A 60 9.45 4.32 2.58
C ALA A 60 10.24 3.02 2.74
N LEU A 61 11.52 3.03 2.33
CA LEU A 61 12.38 1.86 2.29
C LEU A 61 13.38 1.80 3.46
N ASN A 62 13.43 2.84 4.30
CA ASN A 62 14.29 2.95 5.48
C ASN A 62 13.48 2.87 6.79
#